data_AF-A0A1X7DA13-F1
#
_entry.id   AF-A0A1X7DA13-F1
#
_cell.length_a   1.000
_cell.length_b   1.000
_cell.length_c   1.000
_cell.angle_alpha   90.00
_cell.angle_beta   90.00
_cell.angle_gamma   90.00
#
_symmetry.space_group_name_H-M   'P 1'
#
loop_
_entity.id
_entity.type
_entity.pdbx_description
1 polymer ?
#
loop_
_entity_poly.entity_id
_entity_poly.type
_entity_poly.pdbx_seq_one_letter_code
_entity_poly.pdbx_strand_id
1 'polypeptide(L)' 'MLLNLCKPGEYTDDLFAISQPAEVTRVMTVLDQINERWGRGTLRSASVPVDPDWGMRREMMSQSYTTKLDQLWEVSCT' A
#
# COMPACT_ATOMS: atom_id res chain seq x y z
N MET A 1 -1.38 -3.71 -17.68
CA MET A 1 -1.82 -2.31 -17.57
C MET A 1 -3.02 -2.24 -16.65
N LEU A 2 -3.07 -1.27 -15.71
CA LEU A 2 -4.23 -1.02 -14.85
C LEU A 2 -5.26 -0.17 -15.61
N LEU A 3 -6.02 -0.81 -16.49
CA LEU A 3 -6.93 -0.13 -17.43
C LEU A 3 -8.21 0.45 -16.79
N ASN A 4 -8.47 0.18 -15.51
CA ASN A 4 -9.71 0.57 -14.81
C ASN A 4 -9.45 1.28 -13.47
N LEU A 5 -8.49 2.21 -13.43
CA LEU A 5 -8.35 3.12 -12.29
C LEU A 5 -9.34 4.28 -12.47
N CYS A 6 -10.43 4.28 -11.70
CA CYS A 6 -11.42 5.36 -11.68
C CYS A 6 -11.11 6.33 -10.53
N LYS A 7 -11.30 7.64 -10.74
CA LYS A 7 -11.20 8.61 -9.63
C LYS A 7 -12.36 8.43 -8.65
N PRO A 8 -12.21 8.86 -7.38
CA PRO A 8 -13.32 8.90 -6.43
C PRO A 8 -14.52 9.65 -7.03
N GLY A 9 -15.67 8.98 -7.14
CA GLY A 9 -16.89 9.52 -7.76
C GLY A 9 -17.03 9.30 -9.28
N GLU A 10 -16.03 8.75 -9.98
CA GLU A 10 -16.13 8.44 -11.41
C GLU A 10 -16.83 7.10 -11.70
N TYR A 11 -16.96 6.19 -10.71
CA TYR A 11 -17.79 4.99 -10.82
C TYR A 11 -18.53 4.71 -9.51
N THR A 12 -19.85 4.76 -9.54
CA THR A 12 -20.76 4.17 -8.55
C THR A 12 -22.07 3.91 -9.29
N ASP A 13 -22.30 2.67 -9.73
CA ASP A 13 -23.60 2.26 -10.32
C ASP A 13 -24.72 2.15 -9.25
N ASP A 14 -24.33 2.34 -7.99
CA ASP A 14 -25.00 2.01 -6.74
C ASP A 14 -25.12 0.49 -6.48
N LEU A 15 -25.07 0.08 -5.22
CA LEU A 15 -25.72 -1.16 -4.79
C LEU A 15 -26.66 -0.90 -3.58
N PHE A 16 -27.09 0.36 -3.41
CA PHE A 16 -27.97 1.00 -2.40
C PHE A 16 -27.27 1.76 -1.25
N ALA A 17 -26.11 2.36 -1.47
CA ALA A 17 -25.37 3.07 -0.42
C ALA A 17 -25.23 4.58 -0.67
N ILE A 18 -25.37 5.34 0.41
CA ILE A 18 -25.08 6.77 0.49
C ILE A 18 -23.64 6.99 0.00
N SER A 19 -23.48 7.76 -1.08
CA SER A 19 -22.19 8.19 -1.64
C SER A 19 -21.18 8.48 -0.53
N GLN A 20 -19.96 7.94 -0.64
CA GLN A 20 -18.93 8.02 0.40
C GLN A 20 -18.84 9.45 0.94
N PRO A 21 -19.25 9.70 2.20
CA PRO A 21 -19.35 11.05 2.70
C PRO A 21 -17.95 11.67 2.76
N ALA A 22 -17.85 12.97 2.48
CA ALA A 22 -16.58 13.72 2.45
C ALA A 22 -15.77 13.59 3.75
N GLU A 23 -16.44 13.23 4.85
CA GLU A 23 -15.83 12.90 6.14
C GLU A 23 -14.90 11.68 6.08
N VAL A 24 -15.25 10.64 5.32
CA VAL A 24 -14.42 9.44 5.14
C VAL A 24 -13.12 9.79 4.42
N THR A 25 -13.19 10.66 3.41
CA THR A 25 -11.99 11.15 2.70
C THR A 25 -11.04 11.89 3.64
N ARG A 26 -11.57 12.72 4.54
CA ARG A 26 -10.76 13.43 5.54
C ARG A 26 -10.09 12.46 6.51
N VAL A 27 -10.83 11.46 6.99
CA VAL A 27 -10.28 10.42 7.87
C VAL A 27 -9.16 9.64 7.16
N MET A 28 -9.39 9.23 5.91
CA MET A 28 -8.38 8.51 5.13
C MET A 28 -7.12 9.36 4.90
N THR A 29 -7.29 10.67 4.63
CA THR A 29 -6.18 11.61 4.48
C THR A 29 -5.34 11.71 5.75
N VAL A 30 -5.99 11.80 6.92
CA VAL A 30 -5.27 11.84 8.21
C VAL A 30 -4.53 10.53 8.45
N LEU A 31 -5.16 9.39 8.14
CA LEU A 31 -4.55 8.08 8.25
C LEU A 31 -3.30 7.96 7.37
N ASP A 32 -3.38 8.46 6.12
CA ASP A 32 -2.26 8.49 5.19
C ASP A 32 -1.13 9.41 5.68
N GLN A 33 -1.43 10.60 6.22
CA GLN A 33 -0.43 11.50 6.79
C GLN A 33 0.31 10.87 7.98
N ILE A 34 -0.38 10.13 8.83
CA ILE A 34 0.25 9.42 9.95
C ILE A 34 1.15 8.30 9.41
N ASN A 35 0.68 7.54 8.43
CA ASN A 35 1.47 6.48 7.80
C ASN A 35 2.70 7.03 7.05
N GLU A 36 2.63 8.21 6.45
CA GLU A 36 3.78 8.86 5.82
C GLU A 36 4.84 9.24 6.86
N ARG A 37 4.41 9.78 8.01
CA ARG A 37 5.32 10.25 9.06
C ARG A 37 5.98 9.11 9.86
N TRP A 38 5.23 8.05 10.17
CA TRP A 38 5.66 7.00 11.09
C TRP A 38 6.04 5.69 10.38
N GLY A 39 5.81 5.60 9.08
CA GLY A 39 6.09 4.43 8.27
C GLY A 39 4.82 3.77 7.75
N ARG A 40 4.90 3.23 6.53
CA ARG A 40 3.78 2.59 5.84
C ARG A 40 3.24 1.42 6.66
N GLY A 41 1.94 1.46 6.96
CA GLY A 41 1.25 0.40 7.71
C GLY A 41 1.22 0.60 9.23
N THR A 42 1.62 1.77 9.74
CA THR A 42 1.53 2.12 11.17
C THR A 42 0.08 2.15 11.66
N LEU A 43 -0.82 2.75 10.88
CA LEU A 43 -2.27 2.71 11.07
C LEU A 43 -2.94 1.99 9.90
N ARG A 44 -3.90 1.13 10.23
CA ARG A 44 -4.71 0.40 9.25
C ARG A 44 -6.16 0.30 9.71
N SER A 45 -7.07 0.09 8.78
CA SER A 45 -8.47 -0.20 9.10
C SER A 45 -8.58 -1.52 9.89
N ALA A 46 -9.47 -1.56 10.89
CA ALA A 46 -9.71 -2.76 11.69
C ALA A 46 -10.24 -3.94 10.86
N SER A 47 -10.86 -3.66 9.71
CA SER A 47 -11.29 -4.69 8.75
C SER A 47 -10.14 -5.37 8.01
N VAL A 48 -8.92 -4.83 8.08
CA VAL A 48 -7.73 -5.38 7.42
C VAL A 48 -6.96 -6.28 8.40
N PRO A 49 -6.79 -7.58 8.09
CA PRO A 49 -5.96 -8.50 8.87
C PRO A 49 -4.49 -8.07 8.93
N VAL A 50 -3.73 -8.62 9.87
CA VAL A 50 -2.27 -8.34 9.97
C VAL A 50 -1.53 -8.85 8.75
N ASP A 51 -1.88 -10.05 8.31
CA ASP A 51 -1.29 -10.71 7.14
C ASP A 51 -2.41 -11.08 6.17
N PRO A 52 -2.77 -10.17 5.24
CA PRO A 52 -3.78 -10.46 4.24
C PRO A 52 -3.21 -11.34 3.13
N ASP A 53 -3.91 -12.42 2.77
CA ASP A 53 -3.54 -13.30 1.64
C ASP A 53 -3.45 -12.56 0.29
N TRP A 54 -4.18 -11.44 0.16
CA TRP A 54 -4.16 -10.54 -1.00
C TRP A 54 -3.05 -9.48 -0.93
N GLY A 55 -2.16 -9.57 0.06
CA GLY A 55 -0.96 -8.75 0.17
C GLY A 55 0.05 -9.05 -0.94
N MET A 56 0.97 -8.11 -1.16
CA MET A 56 2.03 -8.30 -2.15
C MET A 56 3.05 -9.33 -1.65
N ARG A 57 3.01 -10.55 -2.20
CA ARG A 57 3.95 -11.63 -1.87
C ARG A 57 5.30 -11.41 -2.55
N ARG A 58 6.34 -11.20 -1.75
CA ARG A 58 7.73 -10.94 -2.20
C ARG A 58 8.73 -12.01 -1.74
N GLU A 59 8.23 -13.16 -1.29
CA GLU A 59 9.02 -14.26 -0.72
C GLU A 59 10.10 -14.81 -1.68
N MET A 60 9.85 -14.74 -2.99
CA MET A 60 10.72 -15.31 -4.04
C MET A 60 11.44 -14.21 -4.87
N MET A 61 11.61 -13.00 -4.34
CA MET A 61 12.33 -11.96 -5.09
C MET A 61 13.82 -12.27 -5.21
N SER A 62 14.36 -12.14 -6.41
CA SER A 62 15.81 -12.15 -6.63
C SER A 62 16.46 -10.94 -5.94
N GLN A 63 17.73 -11.10 -5.57
CA GLN A 63 18.50 -9.97 -5.04
C GLN A 63 18.58 -8.84 -6.06
N SER A 64 18.41 -7.63 -5.56
CA SER A 64 18.39 -6.38 -6.32
C SER A 64 19.81 -5.82 -6.49
N TYR A 65 20.72 -6.63 -7.05
CA TYR A 65 22.15 -6.32 -7.17
C TYR A 65 22.43 -4.98 -7.87
N THR A 66 21.55 -4.50 -8.74
CA THR A 66 21.72 -3.24 -9.49
C THR A 66 21.14 -2.02 -8.80
N THR A 67 20.29 -2.18 -7.78
CA THR A 67 19.57 -1.06 -7.15
C THR A 67 19.78 -0.97 -5.64
N LYS A 68 20.37 -1.99 -5.01
CA LYS A 68 20.68 -2.01 -3.57
C LYS A 68 22.09 -2.53 -3.33
N LEU A 69 22.96 -1.64 -2.87
CA LEU A 69 24.37 -1.95 -2.56
C LEU A 69 24.49 -2.98 -1.44
N ASP A 70 23.62 -2.94 -0.43
CA ASP A 70 23.60 -3.90 0.70
C ASP A 70 23.29 -5.34 0.28
N GLN A 71 22.86 -5.55 -0.97
CA GLN A 71 22.58 -6.88 -1.51
C GLN A 71 23.73 -7.41 -2.38
N LEU A 72 24.80 -6.62 -2.59
CA LEU A 72 26.00 -7.08 -3.28
C LEU A 72 26.80 -8.05 -2.41
N TRP A 73 27.56 -8.93 -3.04
CA TRP A 73 28.50 -9.79 -2.32
C TRP A 73 29.72 -8.99 -1.87
N GLU A 74 30.03 -9.08 -0.59
CA GLU A 74 31.29 -8.59 -0.04
C GLU A 74 32.37 -9.67 -0.20
N VAL A 75 33.47 -9.31 -0.86
CA VAL A 75 34.64 -10.16 -1.01
C VAL A 75 35.76 -9.56 -0.17
N SER A 76 36.21 -10.28 0.85
CA SER A 76 37.42 -9.93 1.60
C SER A 76 38.63 -10.59 0.96
N CYS A 77 39.68 -9.79 0.70
CA CYS A 77 40.96 -10.30 0.23
C CYS A 77 41.95 -10.24 1.40
N THR A 78 42.67 -11.34 1.64
CA THR A 78 43.72 -11.45 2.67
C THR A 78 45.08 -11.09 2.08
#